data_AF-A0A9D2QY72-F1
#
_entry.id   AF-A0A9D2QY72-F1
#
_cell.length_a   1.000
_cell.length_b   1.000
_cell.length_c   1.000
_cell.angle_alpha   90.00
_cell.angle_beta   90.00
_cell.angle_gamma   90.00
#
_symmetry.space_group_name_H-M   'P 1'
#
loop_
_entity.id
_entity.type
_entity.pdbx_description
1 polymer ?
#
loop_
_entity_poly.entity_id
_entity_poly.type
_entity_poly.pdbx_seq_one_letter_code
_entity_poly.pdbx_strand_id
1 'polypeptide(L)'
;MKVRRDFVTNSSSSSFILARREELTEKQKAAIVDFVEKRMLGEKLLIPQSTEEEISAVFEENYIEEEMQDRIRQALKAGKTVYSDWVVFECCENDYAEMMENLWDCLAETGKEDFEIIDGDLTY
;
A
#
# COMPACT_ATOMS: atom_id res chain seq x y z
N MET A 1 11.16 -8.52 -23.04
CA MET A 1 12.26 -7.61 -23.47
C MET A 1 11.74 -6.48 -24.36
N LYS A 2 11.17 -5.44 -23.73
CA LYS A 2 10.89 -4.17 -24.41
C LYS A 2 12.21 -3.46 -24.69
N VAL A 3 12.53 -3.21 -25.95
CA VAL A 3 13.77 -2.50 -26.33
C VAL A 3 13.51 -1.00 -26.21
N ARG A 4 13.81 -0.43 -25.03
CA ARG A 4 13.91 1.03 -24.85
C ARG A 4 15.32 1.44 -25.26
N ARG A 5 15.46 2.15 -26.38
CA ARG A 5 16.77 2.38 -27.02
C ARG A 5 17.70 3.33 -26.25
N ASP A 6 17.17 4.13 -25.32
CA ASP A 6 17.92 5.24 -24.72
C ASP A 6 17.98 5.23 -23.18
N PHE A 7 17.37 4.24 -22.52
CA PHE A 7 17.54 4.00 -21.09
C PHE A 7 17.90 2.54 -20.89
N VAL A 8 19.07 2.27 -20.31
CA VAL A 8 19.54 0.91 -20.04
C VAL A 8 18.69 0.30 -18.92
N THR A 9 17.49 -0.18 -19.24
CA THR A 9 16.78 -1.17 -18.41
C THR A 9 17.49 -2.50 -18.63
N ASN A 10 18.46 -2.81 -17.76
CA ASN A 10 18.98 -4.16 -17.66
C ASN A 10 17.86 -5.10 -17.18
N SER A 11 18.12 -6.42 -17.15
CA SER A 11 17.14 -7.46 -16.82
C SER A 11 16.61 -7.45 -15.37
N SER A 12 16.78 -6.35 -14.64
CA SER A 12 16.47 -6.21 -13.22
C SER A 12 15.90 -4.82 -12.88
N SER A 13 15.46 -4.05 -13.88
CA SER A 13 14.87 -2.72 -13.67
C SER A 13 13.90 -2.31 -14.77
N SER A 14 12.89 -1.54 -14.40
CA SER A 14 11.95 -0.84 -15.28
C SER A 14 12.02 0.66 -15.03
N SER A 15 11.74 1.47 -16.04
CA SER A 15 11.63 2.93 -15.91
C SER A 15 10.21 3.40 -16.22
N PHE A 16 9.88 4.60 -15.76
CA PHE A 16 8.60 5.24 -16.04
C PHE A 16 8.79 6.73 -16.35
N ILE A 17 7.82 7.30 -17.04
CA ILE A 17 7.72 8.73 -17.34
C ILE A 17 6.29 9.19 -17.02
N LEU A 18 6.17 10.16 -16.13
CA LEU A 18 4.91 10.77 -15.73
C LEU A 18 4.97 12.27 -15.99
N ALA A 19 3.87 12.86 -16.44
CA ALA A 19 3.69 14.30 -16.46
C ALA A 19 2.62 14.69 -15.45
N ARG A 20 2.90 15.70 -14.63
CA ARG A 20 1.91 16.24 -13.68
C ARG A 20 2.18 17.71 -13.39
N ARG A 21 1.14 18.42 -12.91
CA ARG A 21 1.36 19.73 -12.27
C ARG A 21 2.26 19.58 -11.05
N GLU A 22 2.98 20.63 -10.68
CA GLU A 22 3.88 20.61 -9.52
C GLU A 22 3.11 20.40 -8.19
N GLU A 23 1.97 21.05 -8.03
CA GLU A 23 1.09 20.85 -6.88
C GLU A 23 0.01 19.81 -7.19
N LEU A 24 -0.24 18.91 -6.24
CA LEU A 24 -1.36 17.99 -6.32
C LEU A 24 -2.66 18.71 -5.97
N THR A 25 -3.72 18.40 -6.70
CA THR A 25 -5.07 18.86 -6.36
C THR A 25 -5.56 18.19 -5.08
N GLU A 26 -6.55 18.79 -4.41
CA GLU A 26 -7.17 18.17 -3.22
C GLU A 26 -7.79 16.80 -3.51
N LYS A 27 -8.31 16.59 -4.72
CA LYS A 27 -8.83 15.29 -5.15
C LYS A 27 -7.72 14.24 -5.25
N GLN A 28 -6.58 14.59 -5.82
CA GLN A 28 -5.43 13.70 -5.91
C GLN A 28 -4.86 13.39 -4.52
N LYS A 29 -4.76 14.38 -3.63
CA LYS A 29 -4.35 14.16 -2.24
C LYS A 29 -5.30 13.20 -1.52
N ALA A 30 -6.61 13.40 -1.67
CA ALA A 30 -7.60 12.50 -1.09
C ALA A 30 -7.49 11.08 -1.65
N ALA A 31 -7.26 10.93 -2.97
CA ALA A 31 -7.05 9.64 -3.60
C ALA A 31 -5.79 8.92 -3.09
N ILE A 32 -4.70 9.63 -2.86
CA ILE A 32 -3.47 9.07 -2.27
C ILE A 32 -3.75 8.57 -0.85
N VAL A 33 -4.43 9.38 -0.03
CA VAL A 33 -4.78 8.99 1.35
C VAL A 33 -5.65 7.73 1.34
N ASP A 34 -6.70 7.71 0.52
CA ASP A 34 -7.60 6.55 0.39
C ASP A 34 -6.86 5.30 -0.11
N PHE A 35 -5.94 5.47 -1.06
CA PHE A 35 -5.09 4.38 -1.54
C PHE A 35 -4.21 3.81 -0.41
N VAL A 36 -3.53 4.67 0.35
CA VAL A 36 -2.68 4.26 1.47
C VAL A 36 -3.50 3.54 2.54
N GLU A 37 -4.65 4.09 2.94
CA GLU A 37 -5.53 3.48 3.94
C GLU A 37 -6.05 2.10 3.51
N LYS A 38 -6.31 1.89 2.22
CA LYS A 38 -6.87 0.63 1.69
C LYS A 38 -5.83 -0.42 1.31
N ARG A 39 -4.62 -0.01 0.93
CA ARG A 39 -3.63 -0.90 0.29
C ARG A 39 -2.33 -1.02 1.07
N MET A 40 -2.01 -0.10 1.97
CA MET A 40 -0.69 -0.04 2.61
C MET A 40 -0.73 -0.09 4.14
N LEU A 41 -1.86 0.21 4.77
CA LEU A 41 -2.00 0.19 6.23
C LEU A 41 -2.58 -1.12 6.78
N GLY A 42 -2.68 -2.14 5.93
CA GLY A 42 -3.13 -3.48 6.27
C GLY A 42 -4.62 -3.61 6.51
N GLU A 43 -5.04 -4.82 6.87
CA GLU A 43 -6.43 -5.13 7.13
C GLU A 43 -6.76 -4.96 8.61
N LYS A 44 -8.02 -4.57 8.86
CA LYS A 44 -8.51 -4.37 10.22
C LYS A 44 -8.54 -5.71 10.96
N LEU A 45 -7.76 -5.80 12.03
CA LEU A 45 -7.63 -7.02 12.83
C LEU A 45 -8.52 -6.98 14.07
N LEU A 46 -8.41 -5.91 14.89
CA LEU A 46 -9.15 -5.77 16.14
C LEU A 46 -9.59 -4.31 16.35
N ILE A 47 -10.76 -4.12 16.96
CA ILE A 47 -11.29 -2.80 17.31
C ILE A 47 -11.35 -2.62 18.83
N PRO A 48 -11.36 -1.38 19.36
CA PRO A 48 -11.42 -1.15 20.80
C PRO A 48 -12.59 -1.83 21.53
N GLN A 49 -13.65 -2.16 20.80
CA GLN A 49 -14.85 -2.83 21.31
C GLN A 49 -14.79 -4.36 21.23
N SER A 50 -13.72 -4.94 20.70
CA SER A 50 -13.53 -6.39 20.63
C SER A 50 -13.52 -7.00 22.03
N THR A 51 -14.13 -8.18 22.18
CA THR A 51 -14.16 -8.89 23.47
C THR A 51 -12.83 -9.60 23.75
N GLU A 52 -12.54 -9.99 25.00
CA GLU A 52 -11.29 -10.70 25.29
C GLU A 52 -11.25 -12.08 24.60
N GLU A 53 -12.40 -12.70 24.38
CA GLU A 53 -12.50 -13.94 23.60
C GLU A 53 -12.10 -13.72 22.13
N GLU A 54 -12.56 -12.64 21.49
CA GLU A 54 -12.18 -12.27 20.12
C GLU A 54 -10.69 -11.93 20.02
N ILE A 55 -10.17 -11.17 20.99
CA ILE A 55 -8.76 -10.80 21.06
C ILE A 55 -7.89 -12.05 21.22
N SER A 56 -8.27 -12.97 22.11
CA SER A 56 -7.51 -14.21 22.35
C SER A 56 -7.53 -15.13 21.14
N ALA A 57 -8.68 -15.27 20.46
CA ALA A 57 -8.78 -16.03 19.22
C ALA A 57 -7.84 -15.50 18.15
N VAL A 58 -7.80 -14.17 17.95
CA VAL A 58 -6.87 -13.53 17.01
C VAL A 58 -5.41 -13.82 17.36
N PHE A 59 -5.04 -13.78 18.65
CA PHE A 59 -3.66 -14.07 19.06
C PHE A 59 -3.24 -15.52 18.79
N GLU A 60 -4.15 -16.47 19.03
CA GLU A 60 -3.91 -17.88 18.75
C GLU A 60 -3.81 -18.15 17.24
N GLU A 61 -4.77 -17.64 16.45
CA GLU A 61 -4.83 -17.86 15.00
C GLU A 61 -3.64 -17.24 14.26
N ASN A 62 -3.15 -16.08 14.73
CA ASN A 62 -2.05 -15.35 14.09
C ASN A 62 -0.70 -15.58 14.78
N TYR A 63 -0.62 -16.50 15.75
CA TYR A 63 0.59 -16.82 16.50
C TYR A 63 1.30 -15.58 17.09
N ILE A 64 0.51 -14.65 17.64
CA ILE A 64 1.03 -13.38 18.17
C ILE A 64 1.75 -13.63 19.49
N GLU A 65 3.03 -13.25 19.56
CA GLU A 65 3.87 -13.40 20.74
C GLU A 65 3.36 -12.56 21.93
N GLU A 66 3.55 -13.06 23.16
CA GLU A 66 3.03 -12.46 24.40
C GLU A 66 3.39 -10.97 24.55
N GLU A 67 4.61 -10.56 24.19
CA GLU A 67 5.03 -9.15 24.25
C GLU A 67 4.16 -8.26 23.34
N MET A 68 3.82 -8.74 22.14
CA MET A 68 2.96 -8.04 21.21
C MET A 68 1.51 -8.02 21.68
N GLN A 69 1.03 -9.10 22.31
CA GLN A 69 -0.33 -9.18 22.84
C GLN A 69 -0.60 -8.06 23.86
N ASP A 70 0.32 -7.82 24.79
CA ASP A 70 0.17 -6.76 25.78
C ASP A 70 0.13 -5.36 25.16
N ARG A 71 0.96 -5.13 24.15
CA ARG A 71 0.95 -3.86 23.38
C ARG A 71 -0.34 -3.68 22.60
N ILE A 72 -0.88 -4.74 22.01
CA ILE A 72 -2.18 -4.74 21.32
C ILE A 72 -3.30 -4.40 22.31
N ARG A 73 -3.35 -5.07 23.47
CA ARG A 73 -4.34 -4.75 24.52
C ARG A 73 -4.26 -3.29 24.98
N GLN A 74 -3.06 -2.74 25.16
CA GLN A 74 -2.87 -1.33 25.51
C GLN A 74 -3.35 -0.39 24.39
N ALA A 75 -3.09 -0.72 23.12
CA ALA A 75 -3.57 0.07 21.98
C ALA A 75 -5.11 0.09 21.93
N LEU A 76 -5.76 -1.07 22.12
CA LEU A 76 -7.22 -1.18 22.15
C LEU A 76 -7.81 -0.38 23.32
N LYS A 77 -7.22 -0.46 24.53
CA LYS A 77 -7.62 0.37 25.69
C LYS A 77 -7.46 1.87 25.45
N ALA A 78 -6.50 2.27 24.61
CA ALA A 78 -6.32 3.66 24.20
C ALA A 78 -7.27 4.10 23.07
N GLY A 79 -8.23 3.27 22.67
CA GLY A 79 -9.20 3.57 21.62
C GLY A 79 -8.65 3.43 20.20
N LYS A 80 -7.52 2.75 20.01
CA LYS A 80 -6.92 2.52 18.70
C LYS A 80 -7.40 1.21 18.10
N THR A 81 -7.80 1.24 16.84
CA THR A 81 -8.00 0.03 16.02
C THR A 81 -6.65 -0.54 15.63
N VAL A 82 -6.52 -1.86 15.68
CA VAL A 82 -5.31 -2.60 15.30
C VAL A 82 -5.51 -3.18 13.92
N TYR A 83 -4.50 -2.98 13.07
CA TYR A 83 -4.44 -3.47 11.71
C TYR A 83 -3.22 -4.38 11.58
N SER A 84 -3.28 -5.35 10.69
CA SER A 84 -2.17 -6.25 10.40
C SER A 84 -2.15 -6.59 8.92
N ASP A 85 -0.94 -6.83 8.43
CA ASP A 85 -0.68 -7.37 7.10
C ASP A 85 0.69 -8.03 7.11
N TRP A 86 1.06 -8.62 6.00
CA TRP A 86 2.37 -9.23 5.80
C TRP A 86 2.95 -8.79 4.46
N VAL A 87 4.28 -8.78 4.37
CA VAL A 87 4.99 -8.47 3.14
C VAL A 87 5.71 -9.72 2.67
N VAL A 88 5.46 -10.14 1.42
CA VAL A 88 6.22 -11.20 0.77
C VAL A 88 7.56 -10.61 0.32
N PHE A 89 8.68 -11.20 0.73
CA PHE A 89 9.98 -10.79 0.20
C PHE A 89 10.34 -11.50 -1.11
N GLU A 90 9.73 -12.65 -1.38
CA GLU A 90 9.85 -13.33 -2.66
C GLU A 90 8.99 -12.59 -3.70
N CYS A 91 9.59 -12.24 -4.84
CA CYS A 91 8.93 -11.54 -5.96
C CYS A 91 8.38 -10.14 -5.61
N CYS A 92 8.90 -9.49 -4.56
CA CYS A 92 8.42 -8.17 -4.09
C CYS A 92 8.55 -7.06 -5.13
N GLU A 93 9.38 -7.24 -6.17
CA GLU A 93 9.47 -6.34 -7.31
C GLU A 93 8.16 -6.23 -8.09
N ASN A 94 7.38 -7.31 -8.17
CA ASN A 94 6.08 -7.30 -8.86
C ASN A 94 5.03 -6.57 -8.02
N ASP A 95 4.98 -6.84 -6.71
CA ASP A 95 4.07 -6.14 -5.79
C ASP A 95 4.38 -4.64 -5.74
N TYR A 96 5.66 -4.28 -5.76
CA TYR A 96 6.09 -2.88 -5.83
C TYR A 96 5.66 -2.21 -7.14
N ALA A 97 5.86 -2.88 -8.28
CA ALA A 97 5.43 -2.39 -9.57
C ALA A 97 3.92 -2.19 -9.63
N GLU A 98 3.15 -3.20 -9.21
CA GLU A 98 1.69 -3.16 -9.16
C GLU A 98 1.19 -2.03 -8.24
N MET A 99 1.80 -1.85 -7.06
CA MET A 99 1.45 -0.76 -6.14
C MET A 99 1.64 0.61 -6.78
N MET A 100 2.74 0.82 -7.52
CA MET A 100 2.99 2.07 -8.22
C MET A 100 1.97 2.30 -9.35
N GLU A 101 1.75 1.29 -10.20
CA GLU A 101 0.81 1.36 -11.32
C GLU A 101 -0.61 1.67 -10.82
N ASN A 102 -1.08 0.95 -9.80
CA ASN A 102 -2.40 1.17 -9.21
C ASN A 102 -2.57 2.59 -8.63
N LEU A 103 -1.52 3.14 -8.01
CA LEU A 103 -1.55 4.52 -7.50
C LEU A 103 -1.63 5.53 -8.66
N TRP A 104 -0.87 5.32 -9.73
CA TRP A 104 -0.88 6.20 -10.89
C TRP A 104 -2.23 6.18 -11.60
N ASP A 105 -2.86 5.01 -11.71
CA ASP A 105 -4.21 4.88 -12.25
C ASP A 105 -5.22 5.67 -11.41
N CYS A 106 -5.16 5.56 -10.07
CA CYS A 106 -5.99 6.37 -9.17
C CYS A 106 -5.80 7.89 -9.40
N LEU A 107 -4.57 8.33 -9.65
CA LEU A 107 -4.26 9.74 -9.91
C LEU A 107 -4.73 10.21 -11.30
N ALA A 108 -4.59 9.36 -12.31
CA ALA A 108 -5.03 9.64 -13.68
C ALA A 108 -6.57 9.72 -13.77
N GLU A 109 -7.29 8.89 -13.02
CA GLU A 109 -8.76 8.93 -12.95
C GLU A 109 -9.30 10.18 -12.26
N THR A 110 -8.60 10.68 -11.24
CA THR A 110 -9.07 11.80 -10.40
C THR A 110 -8.69 13.18 -10.92
N GLY A 111 -7.79 13.28 -11.92
CA GLY A 111 -7.30 14.54 -12.48
C GLY A 111 -6.75 14.43 -13.90
N LYS A 112 -7.60 14.07 -14.88
CA LYS A 112 -7.24 13.82 -16.30
C LYS A 112 -6.43 14.92 -17.01
N GLU A 113 -6.45 16.17 -16.53
CA GLU A 113 -5.66 17.28 -17.11
C GLU A 113 -4.39 17.60 -16.31
N ASP A 114 -4.26 17.06 -15.08
CA ASP A 114 -3.22 17.43 -14.12
C ASP A 114 -2.22 16.32 -13.84
N PHE A 115 -2.51 15.10 -14.29
CA PHE A 115 -1.65 13.92 -14.20
C PHE A 115 -1.83 13.03 -15.43
N GLU A 116 -0.71 12.66 -16.05
CA GLU A 116 -0.63 11.84 -17.25
C GLU A 116 0.49 10.80 -17.10
N ILE A 117 0.15 9.55 -17.42
CA ILE A 117 1.10 8.45 -17.51
C ILE A 117 1.60 8.41 -18.96
N ILE A 118 2.81 8.92 -19.21
CA ILE A 118 3.44 8.92 -20.55
C ILE A 118 4.01 7.53 -20.85
N ASP A 119 4.61 6.90 -19.85
CA ASP A 119 5.16 5.55 -19.90
C ASP A 119 5.13 4.96 -18.48
N GLY A 120 4.15 4.09 -18.20
CA GLY A 120 3.93 3.53 -16.86
C GLY A 120 3.99 2.01 -16.79
N ASP A 121 4.35 1.33 -17.89
CA ASP A 121 4.39 -0.12 -17.91
C ASP A 121 5.70 -0.62 -17.31
N LEU A 122 5.61 -1.16 -16.09
CA LEU A 122 6.73 -1.68 -15.32
C LEU A 122 6.98 -3.17 -15.55
N THR A 123 6.17 -3.84 -16.37
CA THR A 123 6.32 -5.28 -16.64
C THR A 123 7.62 -5.59 -17.42
N TYR A 124 8.28 -6.66 -16.99
CA TYR A 124 9.57 -7.18 -17.49
C TYR A 124 9.44 -8.06 -18.76
#